data_AF-A0A7V8R0D6-F1
#
_entry.id   AF-A0A7V8R0D6-F1
#
_cell.length_a   1.000
_cell.length_b   1.000
_cell.length_c   1.000
_cell.angle_alpha   90.00
_cell.angle_beta   90.00
_cell.angle_gamma   90.00
#
_symmetry.space_group_name_H-M   'P 1'
#
loop_
_entity.id
_entity.type
_entity.pdbx_description
1 polymer ?
#
loop_
_entity_poly.entity_id
_entity_poly.type
_entity_poly.pdbx_seq_one_letter_code
_entity_poly.pdbx_strand_id
1 'polypeptide(L)' 'EQRAASSKIEVDDLEEHYRKRSMLKLNVFPEDIAEAIYFLASDLSAKSTGNIINVDAGNVQSFTR' A
#
# COMPACT_ATOMS: atom_id res chain seq x y z
N GLU A 1 -7.40 12.48 -8.96
CA GLU A 1 -8.28 13.61 -8.58
C GLU A 1 -9.75 13.26 -8.29
N GLN A 2 -10.16 11.98 -8.24
CA GLN A 2 -11.60 11.61 -8.11
C GLN A 2 -12.07 11.15 -6.71
N ARG A 3 -11.35 11.45 -5.61
CA ARG A 3 -11.74 11.00 -4.25
C ARG A 3 -11.70 12.07 -3.15
N ALA A 4 -11.75 13.36 -3.49
CA ALA A 4 -11.70 14.45 -2.51
C ALA A 4 -13.07 15.13 -2.23
N ALA A 5 -14.19 14.61 -2.75
CA ALA A 5 -15.47 15.34 -2.72
C ALA A 5 -16.42 14.98 -1.56
N SER A 6 -16.10 14.01 -0.68
CA SER A 6 -17.03 13.55 0.36
C SER A 6 -16.58 13.79 1.80
N SER A 7 -15.36 14.27 2.03
CA SER A 7 -14.80 14.46 3.37
C SER A 7 -14.29 15.88 3.47
N LYS A 8 -14.81 16.66 4.44
CA LYS A 8 -14.35 18.02 4.78
C LYS A 8 -12.97 17.98 5.44
N ILE A 9 -11.99 17.44 4.74
CA ILE A 9 -10.63 17.22 5.22
C ILE A 9 -9.74 17.94 4.21
N GLU A 10 -8.99 18.93 4.68
CA GLU A 10 -7.99 19.63 3.86
C GLU A 10 -7.01 18.61 3.29
N VAL A 11 -6.45 18.88 2.10
CA VAL A 11 -5.56 17.94 1.38
C VAL A 11 -4.39 17.47 2.26
N ASP A 12 -3.91 18.34 3.15
CA ASP A 12 -2.84 18.05 4.11
C ASP A 12 -3.29 17.13 5.27
N ASP A 13 -4.55 17.22 5.72
CA ASP A 13 -5.11 16.32 6.74
C ASP A 13 -5.48 14.95 6.16
N LEU A 14 -5.62 14.85 4.84
CA LEU A 14 -5.97 13.62 4.14
C LEU A 14 -4.86 12.57 4.28
N GLU A 15 -3.60 12.97 4.07
CA GLU A 15 -2.44 12.08 4.21
C GLU A 15 -2.32 11.55 5.64
N GLU A 16 -2.45 12.42 6.64
CA GLU A 16 -2.36 11.99 8.03
C GLU A 16 -3.51 11.06 8.43
N HIS A 17 -4.71 11.30 7.91
CA HIS A 17 -5.87 10.43 8.11
C HIS A 17 -5.68 9.04 7.47
N TYR A 18 -5.12 8.96 6.26
CA TYR A 18 -4.79 7.68 5.62
C TYR A 18 -3.65 6.95 6.36
N ARG A 19 -2.62 7.68 6.78
CA ARG A 19 -1.50 7.15 7.57
C ARG A 19 -1.97 6.57 8.92
N LYS A 20 -2.95 7.18 9.57
CA LYS A 20 -3.50 6.68 10.85
C LYS A 20 -4.29 5.37 10.71
N ARG A 21 -4.73 5.02 9.50
CA ARG A 21 -5.51 3.80 9.24
C ARG A 21 -4.65 2.57 8.93
N SER A 22 -3.40 2.78 8.53
CA SER A 22 -2.46 1.68 8.30
C SER A 22 -1.75 1.31 9.60
N MET A 23 -1.49 0.02 9.80
CA MET A 23 -0.87 -0.48 11.04
C MET A 23 0.55 0.05 11.23
N LEU A 24 1.29 0.24 10.12
CA LEU A 24 2.67 0.70 10.14
C LEU A 24 2.80 2.22 10.16
N LYS A 25 1.71 2.96 9.92
CA LYS A 25 1.71 4.44 9.84
C LYS A 25 2.75 4.99 8.87
N LEU A 26 2.98 4.27 7.77
CA LEU A 26 3.83 4.69 6.67
C LEU A 26 2.97 5.15 5.49
N ASN A 27 3.53 6.06 4.70
CA ASN A 27 2.99 6.38 3.39
C ASN A 27 3.38 5.27 2.41
N VAL A 28 2.56 5.07 1.37
CA VAL A 28 2.84 4.13 0.29
C VAL A 28 2.87 4.92 -1.00
N PHE A 29 3.99 4.85 -1.69
CA PHE A 29 4.28 5.56 -2.93
C PHE A 29 4.34 4.58 -4.12
N PRO A 30 4.27 5.08 -5.37
CA PRO A 30 4.43 4.23 -6.55
C PRO A 30 5.71 3.40 -6.57
N GLU A 31 6.80 3.92 -5.98
CA GLU A 31 8.09 3.25 -5.88
C GLU A 31 8.03 1.99 -5.02
N ASP A 32 7.26 2.00 -3.92
CA ASP A 32 7.07 0.82 -3.06
C ASP A 32 6.37 -0.32 -3.82
N ILE A 33 5.41 0.04 -4.69
CA ILE A 33 4.73 -0.92 -5.56
C ILE A 33 5.69 -1.44 -6.62
N ALA A 34 6.51 -0.56 -7.21
CA ALA A 34 7.50 -0.94 -8.22
C ALA A 34 8.54 -1.90 -7.65
N GLU A 35 8.97 -1.73 -6.39
CA GLU A 35 9.90 -2.64 -5.72
C GLU A 35 9.30 -4.03 -5.50
N ALA A 36 8.04 -4.12 -5.09
CA ALA A 36 7.36 -5.40 -4.94
C ALA A 36 7.18 -6.12 -6.30
N ILE A 37 6.86 -5.37 -7.35
CA ILE A 37 6.81 -5.91 -8.73
C ILE A 37 8.19 -6.41 -9.14
N TYR A 38 9.24 -5.62 -8.91
CA TYR A 38 10.61 -6.01 -9.23
C TYR A 38 11.00 -7.30 -8.51
N PHE A 39 10.72 -7.42 -7.21
CA PHE A 39 10.96 -8.64 -6.45
C PHE A 39 10.29 -9.86 -7.12
N LEU A 40 8.99 -9.76 -7.44
CA LEU A 40 8.21 -10.84 -8.07
C LEU A 40 8.65 -11.15 -9.51
N ALA A 41 9.17 -10.17 -10.24
CA ALA A 41 9.65 -10.35 -11.62
C ALA A 41 11.11 -10.82 -11.70
N SER A 42 11.88 -10.65 -10.62
CA SER A 42 13.30 -11.00 -10.55
C SER A 42 13.55 -12.45 -10.12
N ASP A 43 14.77 -12.92 -10.36
CA ASP A 43 15.23 -14.24 -9.90
C ASP A 43 15.22 -14.39 -8.36
N LEU A 44 15.12 -13.28 -7.60
CA LEU A 44 15.03 -13.31 -6.13
C LEU A 44 13.82 -14.09 -5.64
N SER A 45 12.76 -14.16 -6.45
CA SER A 45 11.54 -14.90 -6.15
C SER A 45 11.35 -16.12 -7.05
N ALA A 46 12.39 -16.61 -7.74
CA ALA A 46 12.31 -17.67 -8.75
C ALA A 46 11.64 -18.99 -8.29
N LYS A 47 11.58 -19.24 -6.99
CA LYS A 47 10.94 -20.43 -6.39
C LYS A 47 9.55 -20.16 -5.81
N SER A 48 9.01 -18.99 -6.05
CA SER A 48 7.79 -18.46 -5.45
C SER A 48 6.72 -18.29 -6.53
N THR A 49 5.51 -18.83 -6.34
CA THR A 49 4.40 -18.68 -7.28
C THR A 49 3.06 -18.67 -6.55
N GLY A 50 2.07 -17.98 -7.12
CA GLY A 50 0.73 -17.86 -6.54
C GLY A 50 0.65 -17.01 -5.26
N ASN A 51 1.69 -16.25 -4.94
CA ASN A 51 1.74 -15.42 -3.75
C ASN A 51 1.02 -14.09 -3.95
N ILE A 52 0.40 -13.62 -2.87
CA ILE A 52 -0.12 -12.26 -2.75
C ILE A 52 0.85 -11.50 -1.85
N ILE A 53 1.36 -10.37 -2.32
CA ILE A 53 2.24 -9.48 -1.55
C ILE A 53 1.49 -8.16 -1.35
N ASN A 54 1.17 -7.85 -0.10
CA ASN A 54 0.53 -6.60 0.27
C ASN A 54 1.54 -5.45 0.35
N VAL A 55 1.25 -4.35 -0.35
CA VAL A 55 2.01 -3.09 -0.29
C VAL A 55 1.04 -1.98 0.12
N ASP A 56 0.64 -1.98 1.38
CA ASP A 56 -0.45 -1.12 1.88
C ASP A 56 -0.21 -0.57 3.31
N ALA A 57 1.04 -0.61 3.78
CA ALA A 57 1.43 -0.24 5.13
C ALA A 57 0.66 -0.99 6.25
N GLY A 58 0.14 -2.18 5.95
CA GLY A 58 -0.53 -3.04 6.92
C GLY A 58 -2.03 -2.74 7.02
N ASN A 59 -2.76 -2.79 5.91
CA ASN A 59 -4.22 -2.77 5.94
C ASN A 59 -4.76 -4.12 6.40
N VAL A 60 -5.37 -4.16 7.59
CA VAL A 60 -5.87 -5.39 8.24
C VAL A 60 -6.87 -6.15 7.36
N GLN A 61 -7.64 -5.45 6.52
CA GLN A 61 -8.62 -6.09 5.63
C GLN A 61 -7.96 -6.84 4.47
N SER A 62 -6.71 -6.52 4.14
CA SER A 62 -5.98 -7.12 3.03
C SER A 62 -5.16 -8.36 3.43
N PHE A 63 -5.11 -8.71 4.72
CA PHE A 63 -4.31 -9.84 5.20
C PHE A 63 -4.91 -11.15 4.69
N THR A 64 -4.11 -11.91 3.94
CA THR A 64 -4.47 -13.25 3.48
C THR A 64 -4.63 -14.20 4.66
N ARG A 65 -5.62 -15.09 4.60
CA ARG A 65 -5.90 -16.14 5.60
C ARG A 65 -5.75 -17.52 5.00
#